data_AF-A0A951BGK6-F1
#
_entry.id   AF-A0A951BGK6-F1
#
_cell.length_a   1.000
_cell.length_b   1.000
_cell.length_c   1.000
_cell.angle_alpha   90.00
_cell.angle_beta   90.00
_cell.angle_gamma   90.00
#
_symmetry.space_group_name_H-M   'P 1'
#
loop_
_entity.id
_entity.type
_entity.pdbx_description
1 polymer ?
#
loop_
_entity_poly.entity_id
_entity_poly.type
_entity_poly.pdbx_seq_one_letter_code
_entity_poly.pdbx_strand_id
1 'polypeptide(L)'
;WLATIWMGRPILRVPMLFVLGFFFIFVIGGLTGVMVASVPLDTQVHDTYFVVAHLHYVLIGGAVFPLLGAVYFWFPKVTGRLMSERLGKWHFWMALIGFNAAFFPMHILGLRGMPRRIYTYLPGVGWDDLNLFITVGALLLFLSFAVFLWNMLASLRSGEVARDDPWDAGTLEWAVSSPPPVYNFARVPVVTGREPLWTERESLPVVAGLSVNAREILVTTVTEATPSLREASPDPSIWPFIAAIAVTIAFIASIFTPWAVVWGGALIGATLIGWFWPKALHEDEQ
;
A
#
# COMPACT_ATOMS: atom_id res chain seq x y z
N TRP A 1 -13.81 11.79 6.83
CA TRP A 1 -12.59 12.38 6.23
C TRP A 1 -12.70 13.87 5.97
N LEU A 2 -13.61 14.35 5.11
CA LEU A 2 -13.74 15.79 4.84
C LEU A 2 -13.99 16.61 6.10
N ALA A 3 -14.89 16.16 7.00
CA ALA A 3 -15.12 16.82 8.29
C ALA A 3 -13.85 16.91 9.16
N THR A 4 -13.01 15.87 9.15
CA THR A 4 -11.72 15.85 9.88
C THR A 4 -10.76 16.91 9.34
N ILE A 5 -10.66 17.02 8.01
CA ILE A 5 -9.80 18.02 7.34
C ILE A 5 -10.34 19.43 7.58
N TRP A 6 -11.66 19.61 7.47
CA TRP A 6 -12.35 20.89 7.63
C TRP A 6 -12.22 21.47 9.04
N MET A 7 -12.38 20.61 10.06
CA MET A 7 -12.26 21.01 11.47
C MET A 7 -10.80 21.15 11.94
N GLY A 8 -9.85 20.65 11.14
CA GLY A 8 -8.42 20.64 11.48
C GLY A 8 -7.65 21.81 10.87
N ARG A 9 -6.31 21.72 10.96
CA ARG A 9 -5.36 22.63 10.31
C ARG A 9 -4.45 21.82 9.38
N PRO A 10 -4.86 21.56 8.12
CA PRO A 10 -4.10 20.66 7.25
C PRO A 10 -2.74 21.25 6.88
N ILE A 11 -1.68 20.49 7.12
CA ILE A 11 -0.33 20.82 6.65
C ILE A 11 -0.13 20.17 5.28
N LEU A 12 0.03 20.97 4.23
CA LEU A 12 0.13 20.50 2.84
C LEU A 12 1.54 19.97 2.49
N ARG A 13 1.98 18.95 3.24
CA ARG A 13 3.11 18.07 2.88
C ARG A 13 2.70 17.08 1.80
N VAL A 14 3.69 16.45 1.17
CA VAL A 14 3.45 15.52 0.05
C VAL A 14 2.43 14.42 0.36
N PRO A 15 2.45 13.72 1.52
CA PRO A 15 1.42 12.73 1.85
C PRO A 15 0.00 13.30 1.79
N MET A 16 -0.20 14.51 2.32
CA MET A 16 -1.51 15.17 2.34
C MET A 16 -1.99 15.54 0.93
N LEU A 17 -1.07 15.94 0.03
CA LEU A 17 -1.42 16.20 -1.37
C LEU A 17 -1.98 14.94 -2.05
N PHE A 18 -1.35 13.78 -1.85
CA PHE A 18 -1.83 12.52 -2.39
C PHE A 18 -3.19 12.11 -1.82
N VAL A 19 -3.45 12.36 -0.52
CA VAL A 19 -4.77 12.14 0.09
C VAL A 19 -5.84 13.05 -0.55
N LEU A 20 -5.52 14.32 -0.80
CA LEU A 20 -6.44 15.23 -1.48
C LEU A 20 -6.67 14.84 -2.94
N GLY A 21 -5.62 14.40 -3.64
CA GLY A 21 -5.70 13.88 -5.00
C GLY A 21 -6.55 12.61 -5.08
N PHE A 22 -6.43 11.72 -4.10
CA PHE A 22 -7.32 10.57 -3.94
C PHE A 22 -8.78 11.00 -3.89
N PHE A 23 -9.15 11.94 -3.01
CA PHE A 23 -10.53 12.40 -2.93
C PHE A 23 -11.05 12.92 -4.26
N PHE A 24 -10.25 13.77 -4.93
CA PHE A 24 -10.62 14.35 -6.21
C PHE A 24 -10.86 13.28 -7.29
N ILE A 25 -9.91 12.38 -7.49
CA ILE A 25 -9.99 11.35 -8.53
C ILE A 25 -11.08 10.32 -8.18
N PHE A 26 -11.11 9.84 -6.94
CA PHE A 26 -12.02 8.78 -6.53
C PHE A 26 -13.48 9.21 -6.60
N VAL A 27 -13.81 10.47 -6.30
CA VAL A 27 -15.17 10.98 -6.45
C VAL A 27 -15.61 10.96 -7.92
N ILE A 28 -14.74 11.39 -8.85
CA ILE A 28 -15.04 11.33 -10.28
C ILE A 28 -15.27 9.87 -10.73
N GLY A 29 -14.41 8.95 -10.29
CA GLY A 29 -14.56 7.52 -10.56
C GLY A 29 -15.84 6.92 -9.97
N GLY A 30 -16.21 7.32 -8.75
CA GLY A 30 -17.43 6.90 -8.09
C GLY A 30 -18.68 7.34 -8.85
N LEU A 31 -18.69 8.57 -9.37
CA LEU A 31 -19.80 9.09 -10.19
C LEU A 31 -19.98 8.26 -11.47
N THR A 32 -18.90 7.91 -12.17
CA THR A 32 -18.99 7.05 -13.36
C THR A 32 -19.32 5.60 -13.01
N GLY A 33 -19.00 5.15 -11.79
CA GLY A 33 -19.41 3.86 -11.24
C GLY A 33 -20.92 3.72 -11.10
N VAL A 34 -21.57 4.77 -10.60
CA VAL A 34 -23.04 4.83 -10.54
C VAL A 34 -23.65 4.75 -11.94
N MET A 35 -23.00 5.35 -12.95
CA MET A 35 -23.46 5.27 -14.34
C MET A 35 -23.39 3.84 -14.88
N VAL A 36 -22.26 3.14 -14.73
CA VAL A 36 -22.11 1.76 -15.25
C VAL A 36 -22.86 0.72 -14.41
N ALA A 37 -23.30 1.06 -13.19
CA ALA A 37 -24.22 0.23 -12.43
C ALA A 37 -25.65 0.26 -12.99
N SER A 38 -26.00 1.28 -13.79
CA SER A 38 -27.30 1.41 -14.44
C SER A 38 -27.34 0.58 -15.72
N VAL A 39 -28.15 -0.47 -15.76
CA VAL A 39 -28.25 -1.38 -16.92
C VAL A 39 -28.47 -0.64 -18.25
N PRO A 40 -29.39 0.33 -18.38
CA PRO A 40 -29.57 1.05 -19.64
C PRO A 40 -28.32 1.80 -20.10
N LEU A 41 -27.57 2.41 -19.17
CA LEU A 41 -26.33 3.11 -19.51
C LEU A 41 -25.21 2.11 -19.82
N ASP A 42 -25.07 1.05 -19.01
CA ASP A 42 -24.06 0.02 -19.24
C ASP A 42 -24.23 -0.59 -20.64
N THR A 43 -25.45 -0.93 -21.07
CA THR A 43 -25.64 -1.48 -22.44
C THR A 43 -25.11 -0.58 -23.56
N GLN A 44 -24.99 0.73 -23.33
CA GLN A 44 -24.41 1.67 -24.31
C GLN A 44 -22.89 1.80 -24.19
N VAL A 45 -22.36 1.74 -22.97
CA VAL A 45 -20.93 2.01 -22.71
C VAL A 45 -20.12 0.75 -22.41
N HIS A 46 -20.77 -0.41 -22.36
CA HIS A 46 -20.15 -1.70 -22.12
C HIS A 46 -19.07 -1.99 -23.16
N ASP A 47 -17.97 -2.59 -22.74
CA ASP A 47 -16.83 -2.89 -23.61
C ASP A 47 -16.24 -1.67 -24.36
N THR A 48 -16.54 -0.44 -23.92
CA THR A 48 -15.92 0.77 -24.47
C THR A 48 -14.81 1.30 -23.57
N TYR A 49 -14.09 2.31 -24.06
CA TYR A 49 -13.15 3.10 -23.28
C TYR A 49 -13.78 3.75 -22.03
N PHE A 50 -15.10 3.90 -21.95
CA PHE A 50 -15.76 4.47 -20.78
C PHE A 50 -15.56 3.58 -19.54
N VAL A 51 -15.74 2.27 -19.69
CA VAL A 51 -15.53 1.30 -18.59
C VAL A 51 -14.06 1.23 -18.21
N VAL A 52 -13.15 1.35 -19.20
CA VAL A 52 -11.71 1.43 -18.95
C VAL A 52 -11.40 2.66 -18.10
N ALA A 53 -11.90 3.82 -18.49
CA ALA A 53 -11.70 5.08 -17.78
C ALA A 53 -12.23 5.00 -16.33
N HIS A 54 -13.47 4.53 -16.15
CA HIS A 54 -14.08 4.33 -14.84
C HIS A 54 -13.20 3.48 -13.92
N LEU A 55 -12.78 2.30 -14.39
CA LEU A 55 -11.96 1.38 -13.61
C LEU A 55 -10.63 2.04 -13.19
N HIS A 56 -9.98 2.77 -14.09
CA HIS A 56 -8.71 3.45 -13.77
C HIS A 56 -8.91 4.58 -12.75
N TYR A 57 -10.01 5.35 -12.84
CA TYR A 57 -10.32 6.36 -11.83
C TYR A 57 -10.52 5.76 -10.43
N VAL A 58 -11.23 4.64 -10.33
CA VAL A 58 -11.45 4.00 -9.03
C VAL A 58 -10.21 3.28 -8.51
N LEU A 59 -9.48 2.55 -9.36
CA LEU A 59 -8.32 1.76 -8.94
C LEU A 59 -7.08 2.63 -8.70
N ILE A 60 -6.71 3.49 -9.66
CA ILE A 60 -5.53 4.35 -9.50
C ILE A 60 -5.83 5.46 -8.50
N GLY A 61 -7.02 6.09 -8.61
CA GLY A 61 -7.46 7.07 -7.62
C GLY A 61 -7.56 6.46 -6.23
N GLY A 62 -8.28 5.34 -6.10
CA GLY A 62 -8.63 4.73 -4.80
C GLY A 62 -7.52 3.92 -4.13
N ALA A 63 -6.61 3.31 -4.89
CA ALA A 63 -5.53 2.49 -4.32
C ALA A 63 -4.16 3.12 -4.52
N VAL A 64 -3.82 3.55 -5.74
CA VAL A 64 -2.45 3.97 -6.07
C VAL A 64 -2.10 5.33 -5.46
N PHE A 65 -2.98 6.34 -5.55
CA PHE A 65 -2.70 7.66 -4.94
C PHE A 65 -2.50 7.58 -3.42
N PRO A 66 -3.39 6.90 -2.65
CA PRO A 66 -3.16 6.68 -1.23
C PRO A 66 -1.89 5.88 -0.94
N LEU A 67 -1.57 4.87 -1.75
CA LEU A 67 -0.33 4.09 -1.59
C LEU A 67 0.91 4.97 -1.78
N LEU A 68 0.92 5.86 -2.78
CA LEU A 68 2.02 6.80 -2.97
C LEU A 68 2.14 7.75 -1.78
N GLY A 69 1.02 8.29 -1.29
CA GLY A 69 0.97 9.10 -0.07
C GLY A 69 1.52 8.35 1.16
N ALA A 70 1.14 7.08 1.31
CA ALA A 70 1.62 6.17 2.34
C ALA A 70 3.13 5.93 2.24
N VAL A 71 3.67 5.74 1.03
CA VAL A 71 5.11 5.65 0.84
C VAL A 71 5.79 6.92 1.33
N TYR A 72 5.35 8.11 0.92
CA TYR A 72 5.94 9.37 1.42
C TYR A 72 5.82 9.51 2.95
N PHE A 73 4.73 9.03 3.54
CA PHE A 73 4.49 9.10 4.99
C PHE A 73 5.42 8.16 5.77
N TRP A 74 5.51 6.88 5.39
CA TRP A 74 6.29 5.87 6.11
C TRP A 74 7.73 5.68 5.60
N PHE A 75 8.12 6.29 4.48
CA PHE A 75 9.51 6.25 3.99
C PHE A 75 10.55 6.60 5.06
N PRO A 76 10.42 7.67 5.87
CA PRO A 76 11.37 7.94 6.95
C PRO A 76 11.40 6.84 8.01
N LYS A 77 10.26 6.22 8.33
CA LYS A 77 10.21 5.13 9.29
C LYS A 77 10.92 3.88 8.80
N VAL A 78 10.84 3.57 7.51
CA VAL A 78 11.50 2.39 6.94
C VAL A 78 13.00 2.62 6.69
N THR A 79 13.39 3.84 6.29
CA THR A 79 14.73 4.10 5.74
C THR A 79 15.61 4.98 6.63
N GLY A 80 15.04 5.65 7.63
CA GLY A 80 15.73 6.67 8.43
C GLY A 80 16.04 7.96 7.68
N ARG A 81 15.47 8.18 6.50
CA ARG A 81 15.72 9.35 5.64
C ARG A 81 14.44 10.01 5.16
N LEU A 82 14.45 11.32 4.97
CA LEU A 82 13.31 12.05 4.39
C LEU A 82 13.38 12.14 2.86
N MET A 83 12.23 11.99 2.21
CA MET A 83 12.09 12.26 0.78
C MET A 83 12.09 13.76 0.50
N SER A 84 12.61 14.17 -0.67
CA SER A 84 12.56 15.58 -1.06
C SER A 84 11.12 16.03 -1.29
N GLU A 85 10.67 17.02 -0.50
CA GLU A 85 9.36 17.66 -0.63
C GLU A 85 9.16 18.33 -2.00
N ARG A 86 10.21 18.94 -2.57
CA ARG A 86 10.13 19.60 -3.89
C ARG A 86 9.87 18.56 -4.99
N LEU A 87 10.63 17.48 -5.02
CA LEU A 87 10.44 16.42 -6.00
C LEU A 87 9.14 15.66 -5.77
N GLY A 88 8.70 15.50 -4.52
CA GLY A 88 7.41 14.89 -4.20
C GLY A 88 6.22 15.71 -4.70
N LYS A 89 6.30 17.05 -4.63
CA LYS A 89 5.29 17.94 -5.23
C LYS A 89 5.28 17.87 -6.75
N TRP A 90 6.45 17.79 -7.40
CA TRP A 90 6.54 17.56 -8.85
C TRP A 90 5.90 16.23 -9.24
N HIS A 91 6.25 15.16 -8.54
CA HIS A 91 5.64 13.85 -8.74
C HIS A 91 4.12 13.92 -8.60
N PHE A 92 3.60 14.53 -7.52
CA PHE A 92 2.17 14.68 -7.30
C PHE A 92 1.46 15.39 -8.46
N TRP A 93 1.94 16.57 -8.88
CA TRP A 93 1.27 17.34 -9.94
C TRP A 93 1.37 16.67 -11.30
N MET A 94 2.52 16.08 -11.64
CA MET A 94 2.67 15.31 -12.87
C MET A 94 1.75 14.10 -12.88
N ALA A 95 1.63 13.38 -11.75
CA ALA A 95 0.74 12.25 -11.62
C ALA A 95 -0.72 12.68 -11.75
N LEU A 96 -1.15 13.72 -11.05
CA LEU A 96 -2.53 14.21 -11.08
C LEU A 96 -2.94 14.70 -12.47
N ILE A 97 -2.09 15.51 -13.12
CA ILE A 97 -2.35 16.07 -14.45
C ILE A 97 -2.26 14.96 -15.50
N GLY A 98 -1.19 14.16 -15.49
CA GLY A 98 -1.01 13.06 -16.43
C GLY A 98 -2.13 12.02 -16.34
N PHE A 99 -2.56 11.69 -15.12
CA PHE A 99 -3.70 10.80 -14.89
C PHE A 99 -4.99 11.33 -15.52
N ASN A 100 -5.38 12.58 -15.22
CA ASN A 100 -6.60 13.14 -15.79
C ASN A 100 -6.48 13.33 -17.31
N ALA A 101 -5.32 13.73 -17.82
CA ALA A 101 -5.09 13.85 -19.27
C ALA A 101 -5.17 12.49 -19.99
N ALA A 102 -4.72 11.41 -19.34
CA ALA A 102 -4.78 10.06 -19.90
C ALA A 102 -6.20 9.46 -19.84
N PHE A 103 -6.88 9.57 -18.70
CA PHE A 103 -8.10 8.78 -18.47
C PHE A 103 -9.39 9.58 -18.58
N PHE A 104 -9.38 10.90 -18.36
CA PHE A 104 -10.60 11.70 -18.53
C PHE A 104 -11.12 11.63 -19.97
N PRO A 105 -10.29 11.84 -21.02
CA PRO A 105 -10.76 11.80 -22.40
C PRO A 105 -11.21 10.41 -22.86
N MET A 106 -10.78 9.34 -22.18
CA MET A 106 -11.28 7.99 -22.45
C MET A 106 -12.78 7.87 -22.15
N HIS A 107 -13.33 8.61 -21.18
CA HIS A 107 -14.79 8.67 -21.00
C HIS A 107 -15.48 9.24 -22.25
N ILE A 108 -14.91 10.30 -22.83
CA ILE A 108 -15.44 10.93 -24.05
C ILE A 108 -15.35 9.96 -25.23
N LEU A 109 -14.20 9.29 -25.42
CA LEU A 109 -14.05 8.28 -26.49
C LEU A 109 -14.97 7.09 -26.31
N GLY A 110 -15.18 6.64 -25.07
CA GLY A 110 -16.13 5.57 -24.78
C GLY A 110 -17.57 5.95 -25.14
N LEU A 111 -17.99 7.18 -24.82
CA LEU A 111 -19.28 7.72 -25.25
C LEU A 111 -19.39 7.90 -26.78
N ARG A 112 -18.26 8.07 -27.48
CA ARG A 112 -18.18 8.05 -28.95
C ARG A 112 -18.08 6.64 -29.54
N GLY A 113 -18.26 5.60 -28.73
CA GLY A 113 -18.31 4.21 -29.17
C GLY A 113 -16.95 3.58 -29.43
N MET A 114 -15.84 4.14 -28.92
CA MET A 114 -14.53 3.49 -29.06
C MET A 114 -14.45 2.21 -28.21
N PRO A 115 -14.34 1.01 -28.82
CA PRO A 115 -14.27 -0.24 -28.08
C PRO A 115 -12.91 -0.40 -27.39
N ARG A 116 -12.90 -1.10 -26.27
CA ARG A 116 -11.66 -1.52 -25.60
C ARG A 116 -11.03 -2.71 -26.33
N ARG A 117 -9.75 -2.99 -26.05
CA ARG A 117 -9.01 -4.17 -26.55
C ARG A 117 -8.88 -4.24 -28.07
N ILE A 118 -8.85 -3.09 -28.74
CA ILE A 118 -8.44 -2.97 -30.14
C ILE A 118 -7.02 -2.42 -30.20
N TYR A 119 -6.20 -2.92 -31.12
CA TYR A 119 -4.83 -2.42 -31.30
C TYR A 119 -4.76 -1.26 -32.31
N THR A 120 -5.81 -1.08 -33.12
CA THR A 120 -5.92 -0.02 -34.14
C THR A 120 -7.40 0.33 -34.37
N TYR A 121 -7.64 1.46 -35.02
CA TYR A 121 -8.97 1.96 -35.40
C TYR A 121 -8.91 2.58 -36.80
N LEU A 122 -10.05 2.65 -37.48
CA LEU A 122 -10.14 3.20 -38.84
C LEU A 122 -9.87 4.72 -38.82
N PRO A 123 -9.18 5.27 -39.83
CA PRO A 123 -9.00 6.72 -39.94
C PRO A 123 -10.34 7.42 -40.24
N GLY A 124 -10.48 8.66 -39.77
CA GLY A 124 -11.65 9.50 -40.08
C GLY A 124 -12.88 9.29 -39.19
N VAL A 125 -12.80 8.40 -38.21
CA VAL A 125 -13.87 8.18 -37.19
C VAL A 125 -13.87 9.25 -36.08
N GLY A 126 -12.87 10.15 -36.07
CA GLY A 126 -12.78 11.25 -35.11
C GLY A 126 -12.25 10.85 -33.72
N TRP A 127 -11.48 9.76 -33.65
CA TRP A 127 -10.84 9.28 -32.42
C TRP A 127 -9.34 9.63 -32.34
N ASP A 128 -8.73 10.05 -33.45
CA ASP A 128 -7.28 10.23 -33.60
C ASP A 128 -6.71 11.23 -32.59
N ASP A 129 -7.24 12.46 -32.56
CA ASP A 129 -6.72 13.54 -31.73
C ASP A 129 -6.82 13.22 -30.23
N LEU A 130 -7.93 12.63 -29.81
CA LEU A 130 -8.14 12.26 -28.41
C LEU A 130 -7.23 11.09 -28.00
N ASN A 131 -7.03 10.09 -28.87
CA ASN A 131 -6.09 9.00 -28.58
C ASN A 131 -4.64 9.49 -28.50
N LEU A 132 -4.23 10.42 -29.36
CA LEU A 132 -2.92 11.04 -29.29
C LEU A 132 -2.75 11.82 -27.97
N PHE A 133 -3.75 12.63 -27.60
CA PHE A 133 -3.73 13.37 -26.34
C PHE A 133 -3.66 12.44 -25.12
N ILE A 134 -4.46 11.36 -25.12
CA ILE A 134 -4.41 10.31 -24.09
C ILE A 134 -3.01 9.71 -23.97
N THR A 135 -2.37 9.43 -25.10
CA THR A 135 -1.01 8.88 -25.14
C THR A 135 0.00 9.84 -24.52
N VAL A 136 -0.09 11.13 -24.82
CA VAL A 136 0.75 12.17 -24.21
C VAL A 136 0.49 12.26 -22.69
N GLY A 137 -0.78 12.19 -22.25
CA GLY A 137 -1.14 12.13 -20.85
C GLY A 137 -0.55 10.91 -20.13
N ALA A 138 -0.60 9.75 -20.77
CA ALA A 138 -0.04 8.50 -20.25
C ALA A 138 1.49 8.58 -20.14
N LEU A 139 2.18 9.20 -21.10
CA LEU A 139 3.62 9.47 -21.01
C LEU A 139 3.95 10.42 -19.86
N LEU A 140 3.15 11.46 -19.64
CA LEU A 140 3.32 12.37 -18.50
C LEU A 140 3.15 11.63 -17.17
N LEU A 141 2.15 10.75 -17.06
CA LEU A 141 1.96 9.90 -15.89
C LEU A 141 3.15 8.93 -15.70
N PHE A 142 3.65 8.32 -16.77
CA PHE A 142 4.85 7.49 -16.68
C PHE A 142 6.07 8.27 -16.17
N LEU A 143 6.29 9.50 -16.67
CA LEU A 143 7.36 10.37 -16.19
C LEU A 143 7.19 10.75 -14.72
N SER A 144 5.96 10.84 -14.20
CA SER A 144 5.75 11.10 -12.77
C SER A 144 6.31 9.97 -11.90
N PHE A 145 6.15 8.72 -12.32
CA PHE A 145 6.75 7.55 -11.64
C PHE A 145 8.27 7.52 -11.77
N ALA A 146 8.84 8.02 -12.86
CA ALA A 146 10.29 8.20 -12.98
C ALA A 146 10.81 9.24 -11.96
N VAL A 147 10.10 10.37 -11.79
CA VAL A 147 10.43 11.38 -10.76
C VAL A 147 10.28 10.80 -9.34
N PHE A 148 9.26 9.99 -9.09
CA PHE A 148 9.08 9.27 -7.84
C PHE A 148 10.27 8.36 -7.53
N LEU A 149 10.64 7.48 -8.47
CA LEU A 149 11.74 6.55 -8.32
C LEU A 149 13.07 7.29 -8.10
N TRP A 150 13.29 8.37 -8.86
CA TRP A 150 14.46 9.23 -8.67
C TRP A 150 14.51 9.84 -7.27
N ASN A 151 13.39 10.40 -6.78
CA ASN A 151 13.31 10.97 -5.44
C ASN A 151 13.61 9.92 -4.37
N MET A 152 13.03 8.72 -4.49
CA MET A 152 13.26 7.60 -3.59
C MET A 152 14.75 7.21 -3.53
N LEU A 153 15.36 6.95 -4.69
CA LEU A 153 16.77 6.53 -4.78
C LEU A 153 17.74 7.62 -4.33
N ALA A 154 17.48 8.88 -4.66
CA ALA A 154 18.29 10.01 -4.22
C ALA A 154 18.19 10.19 -2.69
N SER A 155 16.99 10.12 -2.13
CA SER A 155 16.79 10.26 -0.68
C SER A 155 17.34 9.10 0.14
N LEU A 156 17.36 7.86 -0.40
CA LEU A 156 18.04 6.74 0.23
C LEU A 156 19.56 7.00 0.40
N ARG A 157 20.17 7.70 -0.56
CA ARG A 157 21.63 7.96 -0.56
C ARG A 157 21.99 9.24 0.21
N SER A 158 21.21 10.30 0.03
CA SER A 158 21.59 11.65 0.49
C SER A 158 20.42 12.44 1.10
N GLY A 159 19.33 11.78 1.50
CA GLY A 159 18.22 12.44 2.18
C GLY A 159 18.61 12.95 3.57
N GLU A 160 17.86 13.93 4.08
CA GLU A 160 18.00 14.38 5.47
C GLU A 160 17.71 13.21 6.42
N VAL A 161 18.44 13.11 7.53
CA VAL A 161 18.19 12.07 8.55
C VAL A 161 16.84 12.34 9.20
N ALA A 162 15.98 11.32 9.23
CA ALA A 162 14.67 11.43 9.85
C ALA A 162 14.79 11.40 11.39
N ARG A 163 14.07 12.29 12.06
CA ARG A 163 13.76 12.14 13.49
C ARG A 163 12.78 10.96 13.70
N ASP A 164 12.60 10.56 14.95
CA ASP A 164 11.70 9.48 15.34
C ASP A 164 10.26 9.71 14.84
N ASP A 165 9.79 10.96 14.98
CA ASP A 165 8.49 11.43 14.49
C ASP A 165 8.62 12.69 13.64
N PRO A 166 8.86 12.61 12.31
CA PRO A 166 8.97 13.79 11.46
C PRO A 166 7.63 14.51 11.23
N TRP A 167 6.50 13.91 11.61
CA TRP A 167 5.16 14.39 11.26
C TRP A 167 4.35 14.93 12.44
N ASP A 168 4.84 14.77 13.68
CA ASP A 168 4.06 15.02 14.92
C ASP A 168 2.78 14.18 14.93
N ALA A 169 2.89 12.89 14.61
CA ALA A 169 1.77 11.97 14.52
C ALA A 169 1.37 11.37 15.88
N GLY A 170 0.09 11.06 16.06
CA GLY A 170 -0.46 10.60 17.35
C GLY A 170 -0.26 9.11 17.65
N THR A 171 0.16 8.32 16.67
CA THR A 171 0.19 6.85 16.70
C THR A 171 1.55 6.26 17.06
N LEU A 172 1.56 5.06 17.63
CA LEU A 172 2.73 4.46 18.27
C LEU A 172 3.92 4.18 17.34
N GLU A 173 3.72 4.01 16.04
CA GLU A 173 4.85 3.76 15.12
C GLU A 173 5.85 4.93 15.11
N TRP A 174 5.43 6.11 15.53
CA TRP A 174 6.26 7.32 15.64
C TRP A 174 6.92 7.49 17.02
N ALA A 175 6.62 6.59 17.96
CA ALA A 175 7.20 6.59 19.32
C ALA A 175 8.59 5.94 19.41
N VAL A 176 9.06 5.34 18.32
CA VAL A 176 10.33 4.62 18.22
C VAL A 176 11.25 5.26 17.17
N SER A 177 12.53 4.88 17.18
CA SER A 177 13.51 5.39 16.23
C SER A 177 13.12 5.16 14.77
N SER A 178 13.76 5.91 13.87
CA SER A 178 13.62 5.79 12.43
C SER A 178 14.98 5.42 11.80
N PRO A 179 15.22 4.16 11.39
CA PRO A 179 14.32 3.02 11.45
C PRO A 179 14.15 2.43 12.87
N PRO A 180 13.08 1.65 13.12
CA PRO A 180 12.87 0.97 14.40
C PRO A 180 13.98 -0.05 14.68
N PRO A 181 14.32 -0.28 15.97
CA PRO A 181 15.16 -1.40 16.34
C PRO A 181 14.41 -2.73 16.10
N VAL A 182 15.14 -3.86 16.03
CA VAL A 182 14.57 -5.19 15.75
C VAL A 182 13.46 -5.60 16.73
N TYR A 183 13.52 -5.10 17.97
CA TYR A 183 12.54 -5.35 19.02
C TYR A 183 11.39 -4.34 19.06
N ASN A 184 11.37 -3.33 18.19
CA ASN A 184 10.47 -2.18 18.21
C ASN A 184 10.51 -1.41 19.54
N PHE A 185 9.75 -1.88 20.54
CA PHE A 185 9.64 -1.26 21.86
C PHE A 185 10.45 -2.06 22.88
N ALA A 186 11.37 -1.40 23.59
CA ALA A 186 12.07 -2.03 24.71
C ALA A 186 11.13 -2.35 25.89
N ARG A 187 10.04 -1.58 26.03
CA ARG A 187 8.97 -1.81 26.99
C ARG A 187 7.64 -1.56 26.27
N VAL A 188 6.74 -2.53 26.32
CA VAL A 188 5.46 -2.46 25.61
C VAL A 188 4.62 -1.31 26.20
N PRO A 189 4.18 -0.32 25.40
CA PRO A 189 3.33 0.76 25.90
C PRO A 189 1.91 0.27 26.21
N VAL A 190 1.30 0.84 27.24
CA VAL A 190 -0.12 0.66 27.58
C VAL A 190 -0.90 1.75 26.87
N VAL A 191 -1.86 1.37 26.04
CA VAL A 191 -2.64 2.32 25.22
C VAL A 191 -3.97 2.63 25.91
N THR A 192 -4.19 3.90 26.24
CA THR A 192 -5.41 4.39 26.91
C THR A 192 -6.38 5.10 25.97
N GLY A 193 -5.95 5.40 24.74
CA GLY A 193 -6.73 6.15 23.76
C GLY A 193 -6.25 5.93 22.33
N ARG A 194 -6.96 6.54 21.38
CA ARG A 194 -6.69 6.37 19.94
C ARG A 194 -5.36 6.97 19.48
N GLU A 195 -4.95 8.10 20.05
CA GLU A 195 -3.77 8.88 19.65
C GLU A 195 -2.84 9.09 20.85
N PRO A 196 -2.20 8.01 21.34
CA PRO A 196 -1.44 8.03 22.60
C PRO A 196 -0.32 9.07 22.64
N LEU A 197 0.35 9.33 21.50
CA LEU A 197 1.43 10.33 21.45
C LEU A 197 0.94 11.78 21.53
N TRP A 198 -0.31 12.05 21.22
CA TRP A 198 -0.87 13.40 21.39
C TRP A 198 -1.39 13.64 22.80
N THR A 199 -1.91 12.59 23.45
CA THR A 199 -2.46 12.69 24.82
C THR A 199 -1.37 12.60 25.88
N GLU A 200 -0.41 11.68 25.72
CA GLU A 200 0.60 11.33 26.74
C GLU A 200 2.03 11.65 26.24
N ARG A 201 2.23 12.89 25.76
CA ARG A 201 3.45 13.36 25.09
C ARG A 201 4.75 13.17 25.88
N GLU A 202 4.68 13.19 27.22
CA GLU A 202 5.88 13.15 28.06
C GLU A 202 6.36 11.73 28.36
N SER A 203 5.45 10.81 28.69
CA SER A 203 5.80 9.44 29.01
C SER A 203 4.62 8.50 28.75
N LEU A 204 4.83 7.53 27.87
CA LEU A 204 3.88 6.44 27.71
C LEU A 204 3.98 5.49 28.92
N PRO A 205 2.85 5.14 29.58
CA PRO A 205 2.84 4.07 30.55
C PRO A 205 3.25 2.78 29.86
N VAL A 206 4.00 1.93 30.55
CA VAL A 206 4.53 0.70 29.98
C VAL A 206 4.17 -0.50 30.83
N VAL A 207 4.03 -1.65 30.18
CA VAL A 207 3.84 -2.93 30.84
C VAL A 207 5.08 -3.25 31.68
N ALA A 208 4.86 -3.68 32.92
CA ALA A 208 5.90 -4.13 33.83
C ALA A 208 5.84 -5.66 34.02
N GLY A 209 6.97 -6.26 34.39
CA GLY A 209 7.06 -7.68 34.76
C GLY A 209 7.29 -8.66 33.61
N LEU A 210 7.47 -8.19 32.37
CA LEU A 210 7.95 -9.01 31.24
C LEU A 210 9.46 -9.28 31.38
N SER A 211 9.91 -10.43 30.89
CA SER A 211 11.33 -10.76 30.87
C SER A 211 12.12 -9.78 29.99
N VAL A 212 13.30 -9.37 30.45
CA VAL A 212 14.27 -8.59 29.66
C VAL A 212 15.29 -9.48 28.93
N ASN A 213 15.33 -10.77 29.28
CA ASN A 213 16.32 -11.72 28.78
C ASN A 213 15.75 -12.66 27.70
N ALA A 214 14.43 -12.66 27.52
CA ALA A 214 13.72 -13.46 26.52
C ALA A 214 12.78 -12.58 25.70
N ARG A 215 12.52 -12.98 24.45
CA ARG A 215 11.50 -12.32 23.63
C ARG A 215 10.14 -12.88 24.01
N GLU A 216 9.39 -12.12 24.79
CA GLU A 216 8.02 -12.46 25.17
C GLU A 216 7.03 -11.52 24.49
N ILE A 217 5.90 -12.08 24.06
CA ILE A 217 4.76 -11.34 23.55
C ILE A 217 3.64 -11.46 24.58
N LEU A 218 2.99 -10.32 24.84
CA LEU A 218 1.83 -10.28 25.71
C LEU A 218 0.58 -10.62 24.91
N VAL A 219 -0.09 -11.70 25.28
CA VAL A 219 -1.40 -12.06 24.70
C VAL A 219 -2.47 -11.43 25.57
N THR A 220 -3.27 -10.55 24.98
CA THR A 220 -4.34 -9.83 25.66
C THR A 220 -5.72 -10.31 25.22
N THR A 221 -6.74 -9.99 26.03
CA THR A 221 -8.13 -10.14 25.60
C THR A 221 -8.44 -9.20 24.43
N VAL A 222 -9.28 -9.65 23.50
CA VAL A 222 -9.56 -8.94 22.25
C VAL A 222 -10.24 -7.58 22.48
N THR A 223 -11.10 -7.49 23.49
CA THR A 223 -11.95 -6.32 23.73
C THR A 223 -11.36 -5.33 24.74
N GLU A 224 -10.75 -5.83 25.82
CA GLU A 224 -10.31 -5.01 26.95
C GLU A 224 -8.80 -4.83 27.01
N ALA A 225 -8.05 -5.50 26.13
CA ALA A 225 -6.59 -5.53 26.15
C ALA A 225 -6.00 -5.96 27.50
N THR A 226 -6.76 -6.73 28.30
CA THR A 226 -6.30 -7.24 29.59
C THR A 226 -5.30 -8.38 29.36
N PRO A 227 -4.12 -8.35 30.01
CA PRO A 227 -3.12 -9.41 29.84
C PRO A 227 -3.67 -10.77 30.28
N SER A 228 -3.59 -11.78 29.40
CA SER A 228 -4.08 -13.14 29.66
C SER A 228 -2.95 -14.14 29.87
N LEU A 229 -1.94 -14.12 28.99
CA LEU A 229 -0.75 -14.97 29.08
C LEU A 229 0.46 -14.31 28.41
N ARG A 230 1.64 -14.88 28.66
CA ARG A 230 2.90 -14.49 28.02
C ARG A 230 3.32 -15.65 27.14
N GLU A 231 3.68 -15.35 25.90
CA GLU A 231 4.10 -16.36 24.93
C GLU A 231 5.50 -16.01 24.42
N ALA A 232 6.35 -17.02 24.26
CA ALA A 232 7.66 -16.82 23.65
C ALA A 232 7.51 -16.41 22.18
N SER A 233 8.28 -15.41 21.75
CA SER A 233 8.29 -14.98 20.35
C SER A 233 8.89 -16.06 19.46
N PRO A 234 8.29 -16.37 18.29
CA PRO A 234 8.85 -17.37 17.38
C PRO A 234 10.25 -17.00 16.88
N ASP A 235 11.13 -17.99 16.82
CA ASP A 235 12.45 -17.85 16.18
C ASP A 235 12.36 -17.82 14.65
N PRO A 236 13.37 -17.22 13.98
CA PRO A 236 13.49 -17.31 12.53
C PRO A 236 13.48 -18.77 12.04
N SER A 237 12.71 -19.03 10.99
CA SER A 237 12.59 -20.37 10.39
C SER A 237 12.83 -20.29 8.89
N ILE A 238 13.61 -21.24 8.36
CA ILE A 238 13.86 -21.36 6.91
C ILE A 238 12.70 -22.06 6.18
N TRP A 239 11.87 -22.82 6.91
CA TRP A 239 10.81 -23.63 6.33
C TRP A 239 9.75 -22.87 5.52
N PRO A 240 9.28 -21.67 5.93
CA PRO A 240 8.37 -20.87 5.11
C PRO A 240 8.95 -20.55 3.72
N PHE A 241 10.25 -20.27 3.65
CA PHE A 241 10.95 -19.98 2.39
C PHE A 241 11.05 -21.23 1.51
N ILE A 242 11.40 -22.38 2.08
CA ILE A 242 11.48 -23.65 1.34
C ILE A 242 10.07 -24.06 0.85
N ALA A 243 9.05 -23.91 1.69
CA ALA A 243 7.66 -24.16 1.30
C ALA A 243 7.22 -23.25 0.15
N ALA A 244 7.59 -21.97 0.16
CA ALA A 244 7.30 -21.06 -0.94
C ALA A 244 7.98 -21.50 -2.26
N ILE A 245 9.22 -21.98 -2.21
CA ILE A 245 9.90 -22.55 -3.39
C ILE A 245 9.17 -23.81 -3.88
N ALA A 246 8.82 -24.73 -2.98
CA ALA A 246 8.10 -25.96 -3.31
C ALA A 246 6.75 -25.67 -4.00
N VAL A 247 5.99 -24.73 -3.44
CA VAL A 247 4.73 -24.24 -4.00
C VAL A 247 4.96 -23.64 -5.38
N THR A 248 5.98 -22.82 -5.55
CA THR A 248 6.31 -22.19 -6.84
C THR A 248 6.63 -23.23 -7.91
N ILE A 249 7.48 -24.22 -7.58
CA ILE A 249 7.82 -25.32 -8.49
C ILE A 249 6.56 -26.11 -8.86
N ALA A 250 5.71 -26.45 -7.88
CA ALA A 250 4.49 -27.19 -8.12
C ALA A 250 3.54 -26.44 -9.07
N PHE A 251 3.32 -25.14 -8.86
CA PHE A 251 2.46 -24.34 -9.73
C PHE A 251 3.03 -24.18 -11.14
N ILE A 252 4.33 -23.89 -11.28
CA ILE A 252 4.98 -23.78 -12.60
C ILE A 252 4.88 -25.12 -13.36
N ALA A 253 5.20 -26.23 -12.69
CA ALA A 253 5.14 -27.54 -13.32
C ALA A 253 3.70 -27.96 -13.67
N SER A 254 2.70 -27.54 -12.90
CA SER A 254 1.28 -27.84 -13.15
C SER A 254 0.75 -27.26 -14.47
N ILE A 255 1.38 -26.20 -15.00
CA ILE A 255 1.09 -25.65 -16.34
C ILE A 255 1.40 -26.69 -17.44
N PHE A 256 2.43 -27.52 -17.24
CA PHE A 256 2.92 -28.45 -18.26
C PHE A 256 2.40 -29.87 -18.06
N THR A 257 2.05 -30.26 -16.84
CA THR A 257 1.52 -31.60 -16.56
C THR A 257 0.67 -31.65 -15.30
N PRO A 258 -0.51 -32.32 -15.32
CA PRO A 258 -1.35 -32.45 -14.13
C PRO A 258 -0.68 -33.29 -13.02
N TRP A 259 0.25 -34.17 -13.38
CA TRP A 259 0.99 -34.96 -12.39
C TRP A 259 1.90 -34.13 -11.49
N ALA A 260 2.26 -32.91 -11.92
CA ALA A 260 3.00 -31.97 -11.08
C ALA A 260 2.26 -31.61 -9.79
N VAL A 261 0.92 -31.68 -9.79
CA VAL A 261 0.13 -31.46 -8.57
C VAL A 261 0.36 -32.59 -7.57
N VAL A 262 0.54 -33.83 -8.04
CA VAL A 262 0.77 -35.00 -7.18
C VAL A 262 2.16 -34.93 -6.54
N TRP A 263 3.22 -34.81 -7.35
CA TRP A 263 4.59 -34.75 -6.82
C TRP A 263 4.88 -33.42 -6.11
N GLY A 264 4.34 -32.31 -6.62
CA GLY A 264 4.41 -31.00 -5.99
C GLY A 264 3.68 -30.97 -4.66
N GLY A 265 2.51 -31.61 -4.56
CA GLY A 265 1.79 -31.80 -3.30
C GLY A 265 2.61 -32.58 -2.27
N ALA A 266 3.30 -33.65 -2.69
CA ALA A 266 4.20 -34.39 -1.82
C ALA A 266 5.38 -33.53 -1.33
N LEU A 267 5.99 -32.73 -2.22
CA LEU A 267 7.07 -31.81 -1.87
C LEU A 267 6.62 -30.73 -0.88
N ILE A 268 5.48 -30.09 -1.15
CA ILE A 268 4.87 -29.10 -0.24
C ILE A 268 4.57 -29.75 1.11
N GLY A 269 3.95 -30.93 1.11
CA GLY A 269 3.66 -31.70 2.31
C GLY A 269 4.92 -31.96 3.15
N ALA A 270 6.02 -32.39 2.52
CA ALA A 270 7.29 -32.59 3.20
C ALA A 270 7.84 -31.30 3.84
N THR A 271 7.73 -30.15 3.15
CA THR A 271 8.18 -28.86 3.70
C THR A 271 7.31 -28.39 4.87
N LEU A 272 5.99 -28.61 4.83
CA LEU A 272 5.08 -28.27 5.92
C LEU A 272 5.28 -29.19 7.12
N ILE A 273 5.49 -30.48 6.89
CA ILE A 273 5.84 -31.43 7.95
C ILE A 273 7.15 -31.01 8.63
N GLY A 274 8.16 -30.62 7.86
CA GLY A 274 9.41 -30.09 8.41
C GLY A 274 9.22 -28.80 9.21
N TRP A 275 8.33 -27.90 8.75
CA TRP A 275 8.01 -26.67 9.46
C TRP A 275 7.34 -26.94 10.81
N PHE A 276 6.28 -27.74 10.82
CA PHE A 276 5.47 -28.02 12.00
C PHE A 276 5.98 -29.22 12.81
N TRP A 277 7.17 -29.74 12.48
CA TRP A 277 7.74 -30.84 13.24
C TRP A 277 7.96 -30.40 14.70
N PRO A 278 7.49 -31.19 15.69
CA PRO A 278 7.65 -30.84 17.09
C PRO A 278 9.13 -30.60 17.41
N LYS A 279 9.43 -29.41 17.90
CA LYS A 279 10.73 -29.08 18.49
C LYS A 279 10.56 -29.20 20.00
N ALA A 280 11.53 -29.81 20.68
CA ALA A 280 11.57 -29.73 22.14
C ALA A 280 11.62 -28.24 22.53
N LEU A 281 10.66 -27.81 23.35
CA LEU A 281 10.62 -26.44 23.85
C LEU A 281 11.63 -26.33 25.00
N HIS A 282 12.37 -25.23 25.08
CA HIS A 282 13.29 -24.95 26.19
C HIS A 282 12.58 -24.74 27.55
N GLU A 283 11.26 -24.85 27.62
CA GLU A 283 10.49 -24.81 28.87
C GLU A 283 10.70 -26.06 29.76
N ASP A 284 11.23 -27.16 29.20
CA ASP A 284 11.50 -28.38 29.96
C ASP A 284 12.82 -28.36 30.75
N GLU A 285 13.61 -27.29 30.67
CA GLU A 285 14.96 -27.18 31.28
C GLU A 285 15.13 -26.09 32.36
N GLN A 286 14.07 -25.38 32.78
CA GLN A 286 14.15 -24.36 33.86
C GLN A 286 13.12 -24.53 34.97
#